data_AF-A0A6I1VZN6-F1
#
_entry.id   AF-A0A6I1VZN6-F1
#
_cell.length_a   1.000
_cell.length_b   1.000
_cell.length_c   1.000
_cell.angle_alpha   90.00
_cell.angle_beta   90.00
_cell.angle_gamma   90.00
#
_symmetry.space_group_name_H-M   'P 1'
#
loop_
_entity.id
_entity.type
_entity.pdbx_description
1 polymer ?
#
loop_
_entity_poly.entity_id
_entity_poly.type
_entity_poly.pdbx_seq_one_letter_code
_entity_poly.pdbx_strand_id
1 'polypeptide(L)'
;VIVTEEQDLLIQVNKITDSRGVDAVFDGLGGPQMSVLGDVLAPRGSLVLYGLQGGNQTRLPACACFQKNIQFYVHCIGNFTGKPELGIDQDVEAIQRALREINQLTADRVLLPLDVKVFPFDKFVEAHRYM
;
A
#
# COMPACT_ATOMS: atom_id res chain seq x y z
N VAL A 1 -15.61 -0.82 6.45
CA VAL A 1 -14.42 -1.59 6.89
C VAL A 1 -14.76 -3.06 6.79
N ILE A 2 -13.86 -3.89 6.27
CA ILE A 2 -14.01 -5.36 6.18
C ILE A 2 -12.94 -5.97 7.09
N VAL A 3 -13.34 -6.79 8.06
CA VAL A 3 -12.44 -7.48 8.99
C VAL A 3 -12.12 -8.85 8.42
N THR A 4 -10.96 -9.00 7.78
CA THR A 4 -10.61 -10.20 7.00
C THR A 4 -10.40 -11.47 7.83
N GLU A 5 -10.31 -11.36 9.15
CA GLU A 5 -10.29 -12.51 10.07
C GLU A 5 -11.69 -13.14 10.26
N GLU A 6 -12.75 -12.35 10.08
CA GLU A 6 -14.13 -12.77 10.30
C GLU A 6 -14.95 -12.80 9.01
N GLN A 7 -14.54 -12.05 8.00
CA GLN A 7 -15.29 -11.80 6.78
C GLN A 7 -14.46 -12.18 5.54
N ASP A 8 -15.11 -12.86 4.60
CA ASP A 8 -14.51 -13.12 3.30
C ASP A 8 -14.43 -11.82 2.47
N LEU A 9 -13.20 -11.43 2.13
CA LEU A 9 -12.93 -10.17 1.44
C LEU A 9 -13.62 -10.10 0.07
N LEU A 10 -13.57 -11.18 -0.71
CA LEU A 10 -14.12 -11.20 -2.07
C LEU A 10 -15.64 -11.08 -2.04
N ILE A 11 -16.31 -11.81 -1.14
CA ILE A 11 -17.75 -11.74 -0.97
C ILE A 11 -18.19 -10.32 -0.57
N GLN A 12 -17.50 -9.71 0.40
CA GLN A 12 -17.85 -8.35 0.85
C GLN A 12 -17.62 -7.31 -0.25
N VAL A 13 -16.49 -7.37 -0.97
CA VAL A 13 -16.22 -6.45 -2.08
C VAL A 13 -17.26 -6.62 -3.19
N ASN A 14 -17.59 -7.85 -3.58
CA ASN A 14 -18.60 -8.10 -4.61
C ASN A 14 -19.96 -7.54 -4.20
N LYS A 15 -20.36 -7.69 -2.93
CA LYS A 15 -21.61 -7.12 -2.43
C LYS A 15 -21.63 -5.58 -2.47
N ILE A 16 -20.52 -4.92 -2.15
CA ILE A 16 -20.43 -3.46 -2.09
C ILE A 16 -20.30 -2.84 -3.51
N THR A 17 -19.70 -3.59 -4.44
CA THR A 17 -19.38 -3.10 -5.79
C THR A 17 -20.31 -3.63 -6.87
N ASP A 18 -21.43 -4.26 -6.51
CA ASP A 18 -22.34 -4.95 -7.43
C ASP A 18 -21.58 -5.91 -8.38
N SER A 19 -20.64 -6.66 -7.81
CA SER A 19 -19.74 -7.61 -8.48
C SER A 19 -18.82 -7.00 -9.55
N ARG A 20 -18.67 -5.67 -9.60
CA ARG A 20 -17.72 -4.99 -10.49
C ARG A 20 -16.27 -5.18 -10.03
N GLY A 21 -16.05 -5.21 -8.73
CA GLY A 21 -14.72 -5.11 -8.12
C GLY A 21 -14.21 -3.67 -7.99
N VAL A 22 -12.98 -3.53 -7.52
CA VAL A 22 -12.32 -2.24 -7.24
C VAL A 22 -11.35 -1.83 -8.34
N ASP A 23 -11.21 -0.53 -8.56
CA ASP A 23 -10.30 0.01 -9.59
C ASP A 23 -8.82 -0.03 -9.15
N ALA A 24 -8.57 -0.02 -7.85
CA ALA A 24 -7.23 -0.04 -7.28
C ALA A 24 -7.18 -0.79 -5.95
N VAL A 25 -6.07 -1.47 -5.71
CA VAL A 25 -5.69 -2.11 -4.44
C VAL A 25 -4.30 -1.63 -4.05
N PHE A 26 -4.15 -1.17 -2.79
CA PHE A 26 -2.88 -0.81 -2.20
C PHE A 26 -2.52 -1.85 -1.14
N ASP A 27 -1.54 -2.70 -1.42
CA ASP A 27 -1.13 -3.83 -0.58
C ASP A 27 0.16 -3.54 0.18
N GLY A 28 0.05 -3.40 1.51
CA GLY A 28 1.18 -3.23 2.43
C GLY A 28 1.70 -4.53 3.03
N LEU A 29 1.04 -5.65 2.78
CA LEU A 29 1.32 -6.94 3.40
C LEU A 29 2.03 -7.88 2.42
N GLY A 30 1.60 -7.97 1.16
CA GLY A 30 2.10 -9.00 0.24
C GLY A 30 1.75 -10.41 0.74
N GLY A 31 2.67 -11.36 0.67
CA GLY A 31 2.45 -12.70 1.22
C GLY A 31 1.32 -13.49 0.54
N PRO A 32 0.69 -14.44 1.26
CA PRO A 32 -0.39 -15.27 0.71
C PRO A 32 -1.65 -14.50 0.30
N GLN A 33 -1.94 -13.33 0.90
CA GLN A 33 -3.16 -12.59 0.61
C GLN A 33 -3.19 -11.98 -0.81
N MET A 34 -2.02 -11.74 -1.41
CA MET A 34 -1.95 -11.12 -2.74
C MET A 34 -2.73 -11.91 -3.81
N SER A 35 -2.89 -13.23 -3.65
CA SER A 35 -3.70 -14.01 -4.59
C SER A 35 -5.17 -13.59 -4.57
N VAL A 36 -5.74 -13.36 -3.38
CA VAL A 36 -7.14 -12.92 -3.19
C VAL A 36 -7.34 -11.49 -3.71
N LEU A 37 -6.29 -10.65 -3.63
CA LEU A 37 -6.34 -9.28 -4.12
C LEU A 37 -6.47 -9.19 -5.66
N GLY A 38 -6.06 -10.22 -6.40
CA GLY A 38 -6.34 -10.31 -7.84
C GLY A 38 -7.83 -10.51 -8.14
N ASP A 39 -8.53 -11.23 -7.27
CA ASP A 39 -9.94 -11.58 -7.46
C ASP A 39 -10.88 -10.41 -7.15
N VAL A 40 -10.49 -9.49 -6.27
CA VAL A 40 -11.28 -8.30 -5.91
C VAL A 40 -11.17 -7.17 -6.95
N LEU A 41 -10.12 -7.17 -7.78
CA LEU A 41 -9.90 -6.13 -8.79
C LEU A 41 -10.93 -6.21 -9.92
N ALA A 42 -11.35 -5.05 -10.39
CA ALA A 42 -12.09 -4.90 -11.63
C ALA A 42 -11.16 -5.12 -12.85
N PRO A 43 -11.71 -5.40 -14.05
CA PRO A 43 -10.94 -5.40 -15.28
C PRO A 43 -10.12 -4.11 -15.44
N ARG A 44 -8.83 -4.26 -15.74
CA ARG A 44 -7.82 -3.20 -15.90
C ARG A 44 -7.51 -2.42 -14.61
N GLY A 45 -7.92 -2.94 -13.46
CA GLY A 45 -7.59 -2.37 -12.16
C GLY A 45 -6.09 -2.44 -11.85
N SER A 46 -5.67 -1.62 -10.89
CA SER A 46 -4.27 -1.49 -10.47
C SER A 46 -4.00 -2.17 -9.12
N LEU A 47 -3.01 -3.05 -9.07
CA LEU A 47 -2.49 -3.60 -7.82
C LEU A 47 -1.13 -2.95 -7.51
N VAL A 48 -1.07 -2.19 -6.42
CA VAL A 48 0.13 -1.48 -5.95
C VAL A 48 0.65 -2.16 -4.70
N LEU A 49 1.74 -2.93 -4.83
CA LEU A 49 2.44 -3.55 -3.71
C LEU A 49 3.46 -2.55 -3.15
N TYR A 50 3.30 -2.13 -1.90
CA TYR A 50 4.19 -1.16 -1.23
C TYR A 50 4.77 -1.65 0.10
N GLY A 51 4.48 -2.88 0.50
CA GLY A 51 5.03 -3.49 1.71
C GLY A 51 5.01 -5.02 1.67
N LEU A 52 5.75 -5.64 2.60
CA LEU A 52 5.91 -7.10 2.70
C LEU A 52 5.71 -7.61 4.13
N GLN A 53 4.82 -6.97 4.90
CA GLN A 53 4.58 -7.34 6.31
C GLN A 53 3.91 -8.72 6.48
N GLY A 54 3.30 -9.25 5.42
CA GLY A 54 2.74 -10.59 5.34
C GLY A 54 3.73 -11.68 4.89
N GLY A 55 5.01 -11.33 4.72
CA GLY A 55 6.10 -12.26 4.40
C GLY A 55 6.77 -12.00 3.05
N ASN A 56 7.98 -12.54 2.88
CA ASN A 56 8.83 -12.33 1.70
C ASN A 56 8.49 -13.26 0.51
N GLN A 57 7.43 -14.06 0.62
CA GLN A 57 6.96 -14.94 -0.46
C GLN A 57 5.53 -14.55 -0.84
N THR A 58 5.40 -13.93 -1.99
CA THR A 58 4.13 -13.38 -2.47
C THR A 58 3.76 -14.06 -3.78
N ARG A 59 2.63 -14.76 -3.82
CA ARG A 59 2.18 -15.48 -5.02
C ARG A 59 1.42 -14.51 -5.94
N LEU A 60 1.95 -14.29 -7.14
CA LEU A 60 1.28 -13.52 -8.18
C LEU A 60 -0.04 -14.20 -8.59
N PRO A 61 -1.20 -13.51 -8.58
CA PRO A 61 -2.47 -14.05 -9.08
C PRO A 61 -2.50 -14.08 -10.61
N ALA A 62 -1.66 -14.92 -11.22
CA ALA A 62 -1.43 -14.92 -12.66
C ALA A 62 -2.72 -15.07 -13.48
N CYS A 63 -3.62 -15.99 -13.12
CA CYS A 63 -4.88 -16.18 -13.83
C CYS A 63 -5.74 -14.91 -13.83
N ALA A 64 -5.90 -14.26 -12.66
CA ALA A 64 -6.64 -13.01 -12.56
C ALA A 64 -5.95 -11.89 -13.35
N CYS A 65 -4.60 -11.82 -13.31
CA CYS A 65 -3.84 -10.84 -14.08
C CYS A 65 -4.13 -10.94 -15.58
N PHE A 66 -4.15 -12.15 -16.15
CA PHE A 66 -4.43 -12.35 -17.57
C PHE A 66 -5.92 -12.18 -17.91
N GLN A 67 -6.83 -12.68 -17.07
CA GLN A 67 -8.27 -12.58 -17.33
C GLN A 67 -8.78 -11.14 -17.25
N LYS A 68 -8.26 -10.38 -16.28
CA LYS A 68 -8.72 -9.02 -16.00
C LYS A 68 -7.77 -7.94 -16.54
N ASN A 69 -6.64 -8.29 -17.15
CA ASN A 69 -5.62 -7.34 -17.60
C ASN A 69 -5.13 -6.40 -16.48
N ILE A 70 -4.88 -6.96 -15.30
CA ILE A 70 -4.45 -6.20 -14.10
C ILE A 70 -3.12 -5.49 -14.38
N GLN A 71 -3.03 -4.23 -13.96
CA GLN A 71 -1.77 -3.49 -13.92
C GLN A 71 -1.10 -3.70 -12.57
N PHE A 72 0.13 -4.21 -12.58
CA PHE A 72 0.87 -4.49 -11.35
C PHE A 72 2.02 -3.51 -11.16
N TYR A 73 2.06 -2.87 -10.00
CA TYR A 73 3.07 -1.88 -9.63
C TYR A 73 3.74 -2.29 -8.32
N VAL A 74 5.07 -2.29 -8.31
CA VAL A 74 5.84 -2.34 -7.07
C VAL A 74 6.24 -0.91 -6.72
N HIS A 75 5.73 -0.40 -5.61
CA HIS A 75 6.05 0.91 -5.11
C HIS A 75 7.08 0.81 -3.99
N CYS A 76 8.25 1.42 -4.19
CA CYS A 76 9.28 1.51 -3.16
C CYS A 76 9.72 2.97 -3.04
N ILE A 77 9.63 3.54 -1.84
CA ILE A 77 10.00 4.95 -1.61
C ILE A 77 11.46 5.23 -2.00
N GLY A 78 12.35 4.24 -1.86
CA GLY A 78 13.75 4.36 -2.26
C GLY A 78 13.99 4.48 -3.76
N ASN A 79 13.01 4.15 -4.62
CA ASN A 79 13.10 4.46 -6.05
C ASN A 79 12.99 5.98 -6.31
N PHE A 80 12.51 6.75 -5.33
CA PHE A 80 12.37 8.20 -5.40
C PHE A 80 13.40 8.90 -4.52
N THR A 81 13.56 8.46 -3.26
CA THR A 81 14.51 9.09 -2.32
C THR A 81 15.97 8.75 -2.63
N GLY A 82 16.21 7.71 -3.43
CA GLY A 82 17.53 7.16 -3.75
C GLY A 82 17.88 5.94 -2.91
N LYS A 83 18.70 5.06 -3.48
CA LYS A 83 19.38 3.91 -2.86
C LYS A 83 20.80 3.79 -3.44
N PRO A 84 21.76 4.57 -2.92
CA PRO A 84 23.13 4.60 -3.45
C PRO A 84 23.80 3.23 -3.48
N GLU A 85 23.49 2.37 -2.52
CA GLU A 85 24.00 1.00 -2.44
C GLU A 85 23.56 0.10 -3.61
N LEU A 86 22.49 0.48 -4.32
CA LEU A 86 22.01 -0.16 -5.54
C LEU A 86 22.23 0.70 -6.80
N GLY A 87 22.92 1.84 -6.69
CA GLY A 87 23.11 2.78 -7.79
C GLY A 87 21.83 3.49 -8.25
N ILE A 88 20.82 3.58 -7.38
CA ILE A 88 19.58 4.30 -7.67
C ILE A 88 19.74 5.74 -7.18
N ASP A 89 19.86 6.67 -8.12
CA ASP A 89 19.89 8.10 -7.81
C ASP A 89 18.53 8.59 -7.30
N GLN A 90 18.54 9.68 -6.54
CA GLN A 90 17.32 10.33 -6.11
C GLN A 90 16.61 10.98 -7.30
N ASP A 91 15.31 10.74 -7.42
CA ASP A 91 14.44 11.50 -8.31
C ASP A 91 14.08 12.83 -7.64
N VAL A 92 14.93 13.83 -7.86
CA VAL A 92 14.82 15.16 -7.25
C VAL A 92 13.50 15.84 -7.64
N GLU A 93 13.05 15.69 -8.89
CA GLU A 93 11.82 16.32 -9.35
C GLU A 93 10.59 15.72 -8.66
N ALA A 94 10.52 14.38 -8.60
CA ALA A 94 9.43 13.69 -7.93
C ALA A 94 9.37 14.00 -6.44
N ILE A 95 10.52 14.00 -5.74
CA ILE A 95 10.59 14.33 -4.31
C ILE A 95 10.16 15.77 -4.05
N GLN A 96 10.65 16.72 -4.83
CA GLN A 96 10.25 18.11 -4.67
C GLN A 96 8.75 18.31 -4.91
N ARG A 97 8.17 17.65 -5.92
CA ARG A 97 6.73 17.68 -6.16
C ARG A 97 5.95 17.08 -4.99
N ALA A 98 6.34 15.90 -4.53
CA ALA A 98 5.67 15.22 -3.42
C ALA A 98 5.71 16.05 -2.13
N LEU A 99 6.87 16.63 -1.77
CA LEU A 99 7.00 17.47 -0.59
C LEU A 99 6.13 18.74 -0.68
N ARG A 100 6.09 19.40 -1.85
CA ARG A 100 5.20 20.54 -2.05
C ARG A 100 3.75 20.18 -1.84
N GLU A 101 3.29 19.08 -2.45
CA GLU A 101 1.89 18.64 -2.36
C GLU A 101 1.52 18.21 -0.94
N ILE A 102 2.35 17.40 -0.27
CA ILE A 102 2.09 16.94 1.11
C ILE A 102 2.04 18.15 2.07
N ASN A 103 2.96 19.10 1.94
CA ASN A 103 2.96 20.30 2.78
C ASN A 103 1.71 21.16 2.53
N GLN A 104 1.30 21.31 1.27
CA GLN A 104 0.09 22.06 0.93
C GLN A 104 -1.17 21.37 1.48
N LEU A 105 -1.31 20.06 1.28
CA LEU A 105 -2.43 19.28 1.83
C LEU A 105 -2.48 19.32 3.36
N THR A 106 -1.33 19.39 4.03
CA THR A 106 -1.23 19.55 5.48
C THR A 106 -1.67 20.95 5.91
N ALA A 107 -1.20 22.00 5.22
CA ALA A 107 -1.59 23.39 5.48
C ALA A 107 -3.10 23.60 5.29
N ASP A 108 -3.67 22.98 4.25
CA ASP A 108 -5.09 23.03 3.91
C ASP A 108 -5.95 22.09 4.80
N ARG A 109 -5.32 21.34 5.71
CA ARG A 109 -5.97 20.36 6.60
C ARG A 109 -6.74 19.26 5.87
N VAL A 110 -6.34 18.95 4.65
CA VAL A 110 -6.81 17.77 3.90
C VAL A 110 -6.12 16.51 4.44
N LEU A 111 -4.82 16.62 4.73
CA LEU A 111 -4.08 15.62 5.49
C LEU A 111 -3.98 16.05 6.95
N LEU A 112 -4.58 15.27 7.84
CA LEU A 112 -4.49 15.46 9.27
C LEU A 112 -3.39 14.56 9.85
N PRO A 113 -2.58 15.05 10.81
CA PRO A 113 -1.62 14.21 11.50
C PRO A 113 -2.35 13.10 12.27
N LEU A 114 -1.71 11.93 12.35
CA LEU A 114 -2.23 10.82 13.15
C LEU A 114 -2.11 11.15 14.64
N ASP A 115 -3.08 10.70 15.43
CA ASP A 115 -2.99 10.71 16.88
C ASP A 115 -1.92 9.71 17.34
N VAL A 116 -0.78 10.24 17.79
CA VAL A 116 0.38 9.43 18.20
C VAL A 116 0.70 9.63 19.67
N LYS A 117 1.18 8.56 20.31
CA LYS A 117 1.72 8.64 21.67
C LYS A 117 3.16 9.16 21.61
N VAL A 118 3.41 10.27 22.30
CA VAL A 118 4.76 10.85 22.43
C VAL A 118 5.50 10.19 23.58
N PHE A 119 6.73 9.79 23.32
CA PHE A 119 7.67 9.27 24.31
C PHE A 119 8.88 10.20 24.40
N PRO A 120 9.40 10.49 25.61
CA PRO A 120 10.68 11.16 25.72
C PRO A 120 11.81 10.26 25.18
N PHE A 121 12.91 10.86 24.76
CA PHE A 121 13.97 10.14 24.03
C PHE A 121 14.59 8.97 24.83
N ASP A 122 14.70 9.10 26.14
CA ASP A 122 15.18 8.06 27.06
C ASP A 122 14.23 6.84 27.17
N LYS A 123 13.01 6.97 26.64
CA LYS A 123 11.98 5.91 26.57
C LYS A 123 11.87 5.26 25.21
N PHE A 124 12.97 5.24 24.44
CA PHE A 124 12.99 4.63 23.11
C PHE A 124 12.64 3.13 23.15
N VAL A 125 13.01 2.38 24.19
CA VAL A 125 12.67 0.96 24.32
C VAL A 125 11.15 0.78 24.45
N GLU A 126 10.50 1.59 25.30
CA GLU A 126 9.05 1.56 25.45
C GLU A 126 8.33 2.00 24.17
N ALA A 127 8.89 2.98 23.43
CA ALA A 127 8.36 3.41 22.14
C ALA A 127 8.40 2.27 21.11
N HIS A 128 9.50 1.52 21.01
CA HIS A 128 9.62 0.38 20.09
C HIS A 128 8.69 -0.78 20.46
N ARG A 129 8.41 -1.00 21.75
CA ARG A 129 7.45 -2.04 22.20
C ARG A 129 6.00 -1.68 21.94
N TYR A 130 5.71 -0.39 21.76
CA TYR A 130 4.36 0.10 21.47
C TYR A 130 3.99 -0.06 19.99
N MET A 131 4.98 -0.08 19.10
CA MET A 131 4.82 -0.33 17.67
C MET A 131 4.66 -1.82 17.37
#